data_AF-A0A7Z9G548-F1
#
_entry.id   AF-A0A7Z9G548-F1
#
_cell.length_a   1.000
_cell.length_b   1.000
_cell.length_c   1.000
_cell.angle_alpha   90.00
_cell.angle_beta   90.00
_cell.angle_gamma   90.00
#
_symmetry.space_group_name_H-M   'P 1'
#
loop_
_entity.id
_entity.type
_entity.pdbx_description
1 polymer ?
#
loop_
_entity_poly.entity_id
_entity_poly.type
_entity_poly.pdbx_seq_one_letter_code
_entity_poly.pdbx_strand_id
1 'polypeptide(L)'
;MRFQPGEFVRHPKRENWGLGEVLIGSNMRQVKVFFLNVGEKILALKVVRPIKVQANDADRLKLNMARERQNMARERQDLVNRHREFFKSCGIEYLGTREAGFRQPRTPDCFACKCPLDSTIQDECLGCRWILCNCGACGCGWVRPA
;
A
#
# COMPACT_ATOMS: atom_id res chain seq x y z
N MET A 1 -4.03 26.62 -4.99
CA MET A 1 -2.99 26.13 -4.05
C MET A 1 -2.07 25.19 -4.82
N ARG A 2 -0.75 25.38 -4.75
CA ARG A 2 0.24 24.49 -5.35
C ARG A 2 0.93 23.68 -4.25
N PHE A 3 1.21 22.41 -4.55
CA PHE A 3 1.95 21.50 -3.67
C PHE A 3 3.35 21.29 -4.23
N GLN A 4 4.36 21.39 -3.39
CA GLN A 4 5.76 21.16 -3.74
C GLN A 4 6.25 19.81 -3.19
N PRO A 5 7.17 19.12 -3.88
CA PRO A 5 7.82 17.93 -3.33
C PRO A 5 8.40 18.19 -1.93
N GLY A 6 8.25 17.22 -1.03
CA GLY A 6 8.69 17.32 0.37
C GLY A 6 7.73 18.05 1.32
N GLU A 7 6.65 18.65 0.82
CA GLU A 7 5.62 19.22 1.69
C GLU A 7 4.81 18.12 2.38
N PHE A 8 4.50 18.32 3.66
CA PHE A 8 3.64 17.44 4.42
C PHE A 8 2.18 17.84 4.33
N VAL A 9 1.31 16.85 4.13
CA VAL A 9 -0.13 17.03 3.96
C VAL A 9 -0.93 15.98 4.73
N ARG A 10 -2.22 16.23 4.94
CA ARG A 10 -3.20 15.23 5.39
C ARG A 10 -4.37 15.15 4.42
N HIS A 11 -4.97 13.96 4.32
CA HIS A 11 -6.21 13.80 3.56
C HIS A 11 -7.39 14.38 4.38
N PRO A 12 -8.24 15.24 3.80
CA PRO A 12 -9.25 15.99 4.57
C PRO A 12 -10.34 15.13 5.20
N LYS A 13 -10.63 13.94 4.63
CA LYS A 13 -11.70 13.04 5.08
C LYS A 13 -11.22 11.64 5.52
N ARG A 14 -9.92 11.36 5.44
CA ARG A 14 -9.36 10.02 5.67
C ARG A 14 -8.24 10.14 6.68
N GLU A 15 -8.63 10.33 7.93
CA GLU A 15 -7.70 10.49 9.03
C GLU A 15 -6.79 9.26 9.19
N ASN A 16 -7.35 8.08 8.96
CA ASN A 16 -6.63 6.80 9.02
C ASN A 16 -5.49 6.67 7.99
N TRP A 17 -5.41 7.53 6.98
CA TRP A 17 -4.27 7.53 6.04
C TRP A 17 -3.00 8.14 6.67
N GLY A 18 -3.15 8.89 7.76
CA GLY A 18 -2.03 9.48 8.48
C GLY A 18 -1.41 10.69 7.77
N LEU A 19 -0.14 10.93 8.07
CA LEU A 19 0.66 12.00 7.45
C LEU A 19 1.04 11.60 6.02
N GLY A 20 0.97 12.57 5.10
CA GLY A 20 1.41 12.41 3.72
C GLY A 20 2.59 13.31 3.39
N GLU A 21 3.49 12.86 2.52
CA GLU A 21 4.54 13.68 1.91
C GLU A 21 4.31 13.72 0.40
N VAL A 22 4.33 14.93 -0.14
CA VAL A 22 4.23 15.15 -1.58
C VAL A 22 5.49 14.61 -2.25
N LEU A 23 5.34 13.61 -3.10
CA LEU A 23 6.43 13.02 -3.87
C LEU A 23 6.68 13.80 -5.16
N ILE A 24 5.59 14.12 -5.86
CA ILE A 24 5.62 14.88 -7.12
C ILE A 24 4.70 16.07 -6.96
N GLY A 25 5.25 17.25 -7.23
CA GLY A 25 4.53 18.52 -7.15
C GLY A 25 3.27 18.52 -8.02
N SER A 26 2.31 19.37 -7.64
CA SER A 26 1.02 19.41 -8.33
C SER A 26 1.13 19.94 -9.76
N ASN A 27 0.57 19.24 -10.74
CA ASN A 27 0.38 19.74 -12.10
C ASN A 27 -1.04 20.29 -12.33
N MET A 28 -1.54 21.14 -11.42
CA MET A 28 -2.93 21.69 -11.34
C MET A 28 -4.10 20.67 -11.32
N ARG A 29 -3.92 19.45 -11.84
CA ARG A 29 -4.92 18.38 -11.94
C ARG A 29 -4.74 17.34 -10.86
N GLN A 30 -3.50 16.94 -10.60
CA GLN A 30 -3.18 15.88 -9.65
C GLN A 30 -1.92 16.18 -8.84
N VAL A 31 -1.78 15.49 -7.71
CA VAL A 31 -0.58 15.47 -6.87
C VAL A 31 -0.31 14.04 -6.44
N LYS A 32 0.96 13.63 -6.46
CA LYS A 32 1.38 12.32 -5.94
C LYS A 32 1.87 12.47 -4.51
N VAL A 33 1.28 11.72 -3.59
CA VAL A 33 1.56 11.80 -2.15
C VAL A 33 1.78 10.39 -1.62
N PHE A 34 2.79 10.21 -0.78
CA PHE A 34 2.97 9.01 0.02
C PHE A 34 2.35 9.22 1.39
N PHE A 35 1.33 8.45 1.74
CA PHE A 35 0.67 8.49 3.06
C PHE A 35 1.15 7.33 3.93
N LEU A 36 1.45 7.61 5.20
CA LEU A 36 2.05 6.65 6.12
C LEU A 36 1.31 5.31 6.23
N ASN A 37 -0.02 5.32 6.23
CA ASN A 37 -0.79 4.10 6.53
C ASN A 37 -1.36 3.42 5.28
N VAL A 38 -1.14 3.98 4.10
CA VAL A 38 -1.73 3.48 2.84
C VAL A 38 -0.78 3.54 1.64
N GLY A 39 0.44 4.05 1.81
CA GLY A 39 1.46 4.16 0.78
C GLY A 39 1.19 5.26 -0.26
N GLU A 40 1.69 5.04 -1.48
CA GLU A 40 1.57 6.01 -2.57
C GLU A 40 0.13 6.15 -3.08
N LYS A 41 -0.30 7.40 -3.28
CA LYS A 41 -1.60 7.75 -3.84
C LYS A 41 -1.46 8.94 -4.78
N ILE A 42 -2.24 8.90 -5.86
CA ILE A 42 -2.41 10.02 -6.79
C ILE A 42 -3.77 10.65 -6.48
N LEU A 43 -3.76 11.92 -6.08
CA LEU A 43 -4.97 12.66 -5.72
C LEU A 43 -5.34 13.64 -6.83
N ALA A 44 -6.56 13.50 -7.36
CA ALA A 44 -7.14 14.50 -8.24
C ALA A 44 -7.54 15.75 -7.43
N LEU A 45 -6.88 16.88 -7.67
CA LEU A 45 -7.03 18.13 -6.91
C LEU A 45 -8.42 18.77 -7.03
N LYS A 46 -9.18 18.40 -8.06
CA LYS A 46 -10.60 18.78 -8.22
C LYS A 46 -11.51 18.08 -7.21
N VAL A 47 -11.15 16.87 -6.79
CA VAL A 47 -11.96 16.00 -5.91
C VAL A 47 -11.48 16.07 -4.47
N VAL A 48 -10.16 16.02 -4.28
CA VAL A 48 -9.53 16.01 -2.95
C VAL A 48 -8.52 17.13 -2.89
N ARG A 49 -8.67 18.02 -1.90
CA ARG A 49 -7.68 19.07 -1.60
C ARG A 49 -6.97 18.70 -0.29
N PRO A 50 -5.72 18.20 -0.35
CA PRO A 50 -4.95 17.90 0.85
C PRO A 50 -4.72 19.16 1.69
N ILE A 51 -4.72 18.99 3.00
CA ILE A 51 -4.47 20.07 3.96
C ILE A 51 -2.97 20.10 4.24
N LYS A 52 -2.29 21.22 3.99
CA LYS A 52 -0.86 21.38 4.32
C LYS A 52 -0.67 21.37 5.84
N VAL A 53 0.32 20.64 6.32
CA VAL A 53 0.72 20.62 7.72
C VAL A 53 1.81 21.67 7.92
N GLN A 54 1.69 22.51 8.94
CA GLN A 54 2.69 23.54 9.24
C GLN A 54 4.01 22.91 9.72
N ALA A 55 5.12 23.51 9.31
CA ALA A 55 6.47 22.96 9.39
C ALA A 55 7.16 23.11 10.75
N ASN A 56 6.43 23.44 11.82
CA ASN A 56 7.04 23.81 13.11
C ASN A 56 7.83 22.65 13.74
N ASP A 57 7.51 21.40 13.36
CA ASP A 57 8.22 20.17 13.73
C ASP A 57 8.69 19.37 12.49
N ALA A 58 9.06 20.06 11.40
CA ALA A 58 9.35 19.41 10.11
C ALA A 58 10.38 18.29 10.20
N ASP A 59 11.43 18.42 11.02
CA ASP A 59 12.47 17.40 11.17
C ASP A 59 11.97 16.16 11.91
N ARG A 60 11.10 16.33 12.91
CA ARG A 60 10.42 15.22 13.59
C ARG A 60 9.47 14.49 12.63
N LEU A 61 8.75 15.25 11.81
CA LEU A 61 7.85 14.69 10.78
C LEU A 61 8.63 13.91 9.71
N LYS A 62 9.76 14.46 9.23
CA LYS A 62 10.67 13.80 8.29
C LYS A 62 11.26 12.52 8.86
N LEU A 63 11.75 12.54 10.10
CA LEU A 63 12.34 11.38 10.74
C LEU A 63 11.32 10.26 10.92
N ASN A 64 10.11 10.58 11.40
CA ASN A 64 9.03 9.61 11.51
C ASN A 64 8.66 9.03 10.13
N MET A 65 8.54 9.88 9.11
CA MET A 65 8.28 9.42 7.74
C MET A 65 9.35 8.47 7.19
N ALA A 66 10.62 8.78 7.40
CA ALA A 66 11.72 7.93 6.96
C ALA A 66 11.67 6.55 7.64
N ARG A 67 11.43 6.53 8.96
CA ARG A 67 11.28 5.30 9.75
C ARG A 67 10.09 4.46 9.26
N GLU A 68 8.93 5.07 9.08
CA GLU A 68 7.73 4.36 8.62
C GLU A 68 7.89 3.82 7.19
N ARG A 69 8.55 4.57 6.29
CA ARG A 69 8.91 4.04 4.95
C ARG A 69 9.79 2.81 5.03
N GLN A 70 10.79 2.82 5.91
CA GLN A 70 11.65 1.66 6.13
C GLN A 70 10.87 0.48 6.70
N ASN A 71 9.99 0.71 7.66
CA ASN A 71 9.13 -0.32 8.23
C ASN A 71 8.22 -0.94 7.17
N MET A 72 7.50 -0.12 6.38
CA MET A 72 6.66 -0.60 5.29
C MET A 72 7.46 -1.34 4.21
N ALA A 73 8.63 -0.86 3.84
CA ALA A 73 9.50 -1.54 2.89
C ALA A 73 9.94 -2.91 3.41
N ARG A 74 10.23 -3.01 4.71
CA ARG A 74 10.58 -4.27 5.37
C ARG A 74 9.38 -5.22 5.42
N GLU A 75 8.22 -4.77 5.88
CA GLU A 75 7.00 -5.58 5.92
C GLU A 75 6.62 -6.12 4.54
N ARG A 76 6.76 -5.26 3.52
CA ARG A 76 6.56 -5.65 2.13
C ARG A 76 7.53 -6.76 1.72
N GLN A 77 8.82 -6.60 2.01
CA GLN A 77 9.82 -7.61 1.69
C GLN A 77 9.56 -8.93 2.41
N ASP A 78 9.17 -8.87 3.69
CA ASP A 78 8.82 -10.05 4.50
C ASP A 78 7.57 -10.76 3.97
N LEU A 79 6.58 -10.01 3.49
CA LEU A 79 5.42 -10.59 2.80
C LEU A 79 5.83 -11.28 1.49
N VAL A 80 6.67 -10.65 0.67
CA VAL A 80 7.18 -11.23 -0.58
C VAL A 80 7.96 -12.53 -0.32
N ASN A 81 8.76 -12.57 0.75
CA ASN A 81 9.51 -13.75 1.14
C ASN A 81 8.57 -14.91 1.55
N ARG A 82 7.58 -14.65 2.42
CA ARG A 82 6.56 -15.63 2.78
C ARG A 82 5.75 -16.11 1.56
N HIS A 83 5.47 -15.20 0.63
CA HIS A 83 4.79 -15.55 -0.61
C HIS A 83 5.61 -16.50 -1.48
N ARG A 84 6.92 -16.26 -1.58
CA ARG A 84 7.85 -17.17 -2.28
C ARG A 84 7.92 -18.55 -1.61
N GLU A 85 7.91 -18.60 -0.27
CA GLU A 85 7.88 -19.86 0.48
C GLU A 85 6.57 -20.63 0.26
N PHE A 86 5.43 -19.92 0.21
CA PHE A 86 4.14 -20.51 -0.15
C PHE A 86 4.15 -21.15 -1.55
N PHE A 87 4.77 -20.51 -2.54
CA PHE A 87 4.92 -21.11 -3.87
C PHE A 87 5.77 -22.38 -3.86
N LYS A 88 6.84 -22.40 -3.07
CA LYS A 88 7.66 -23.61 -2.87
C LYS A 88 6.86 -24.74 -2.23
N SER A 89 6.05 -24.46 -1.21
CA SER A 89 5.26 -25.49 -0.53
C SER A 89 4.12 -26.03 -1.39
N CYS A 90 3.58 -25.23 -2.31
CA CYS A 90 2.59 -25.68 -3.29
C CYS A 90 3.20 -26.34 -4.54
N GLY A 91 4.52 -26.30 -4.72
CA GLY A 91 5.17 -26.80 -5.94
C GLY A 91 4.84 -25.98 -7.21
N ILE A 92 4.57 -24.68 -7.06
CA ILE A 92 4.19 -23.78 -8.15
C ILE A 92 5.36 -22.84 -8.48
N GLU A 93 5.54 -22.50 -9.76
CA GLU A 93 6.53 -21.52 -10.20
C GLU A 93 6.21 -20.10 -9.71
N TYR A 94 7.19 -19.43 -9.10
CA TYR A 94 7.03 -18.08 -8.55
C TYR A 94 7.10 -17.00 -9.64
N LEU A 95 5.94 -16.39 -9.95
CA LEU A 95 5.82 -15.36 -10.98
C LEU A 95 6.04 -13.92 -10.49
N GLY A 96 6.20 -13.70 -9.18
CA GLY A 96 6.41 -12.38 -8.60
C GLY A 96 5.16 -11.70 -8.04
N THR A 97 5.36 -10.49 -7.53
CA THR A 97 4.32 -9.63 -6.93
C THR A 97 4.34 -8.26 -7.58
N ARG A 98 3.26 -7.50 -7.37
CA ARG A 98 3.17 -6.10 -7.77
C ARG A 98 2.25 -5.34 -6.82
N GLU A 99 2.35 -4.01 -6.85
CA GLU A 99 1.39 -3.16 -6.16
C GLU A 99 0.00 -3.32 -6.78
N ALA A 100 -0.98 -3.53 -5.92
CA ALA A 100 -2.38 -3.63 -6.25
C ALA A 100 -2.89 -2.28 -6.75
N GLY A 101 -3.66 -2.32 -7.84
CA GLY A 101 -4.45 -1.15 -8.23
C GLY A 101 -5.68 -1.01 -7.33
N PHE A 102 -6.41 0.09 -7.45
CA PHE A 102 -7.76 0.19 -6.88
C PHE A 102 -8.68 -0.86 -7.54
N ARG A 103 -8.83 -2.01 -6.91
CA ARG A 103 -9.81 -3.06 -7.25
C ARG A 103 -10.45 -3.56 -5.97
N GLN A 104 -11.73 -3.92 -6.04
CA GLN A 104 -12.38 -4.55 -4.89
C GLN A 104 -11.75 -5.92 -4.62
N PRO A 105 -11.48 -6.29 -3.36
CA PRO A 105 -11.04 -7.63 -3.01
C PRO A 105 -12.04 -8.68 -3.51
N ARG A 106 -11.56 -9.79 -4.07
CA ARG A 106 -12.44 -10.87 -4.57
C ARG A 106 -13.01 -11.76 -3.45
N THR A 107 -12.39 -11.75 -2.29
CA THR A 107 -12.81 -12.43 -1.05
C THR A 107 -12.34 -11.58 0.14
N PRO A 108 -13.13 -11.46 1.23
CA PRO A 108 -12.71 -10.74 2.42
C PRO A 108 -11.63 -11.48 3.22
N ASP A 109 -11.58 -12.83 3.12
CA ASP A 109 -10.69 -13.66 3.95
C ASP A 109 -9.75 -14.54 3.13
N CYS A 110 -8.58 -14.84 3.71
CA CYS A 110 -7.61 -15.75 3.14
C CYS A 110 -8.10 -17.20 3.17
N PHE A 111 -8.05 -17.89 2.03
CA PHE A 111 -8.44 -19.30 1.99
C PHE A 111 -7.54 -20.22 2.84
N ALA A 112 -6.28 -19.85 3.06
CA ALA A 112 -5.29 -20.65 3.80
C ALA A 112 -5.39 -20.45 5.31
N CYS A 113 -5.15 -19.23 5.81
CA CYS A 113 -5.15 -18.96 7.26
C CYS A 113 -6.49 -18.47 7.82
N LYS A 114 -7.48 -18.20 6.96
CA LYS A 114 -8.82 -17.69 7.33
C LYS A 114 -8.85 -16.29 7.95
N CYS A 115 -7.72 -15.60 8.03
CA CYS A 115 -7.70 -14.21 8.47
C CYS A 115 -8.24 -13.26 7.40
N PRO A 116 -8.86 -12.14 7.80
CA PRO A 116 -9.24 -11.06 6.90
C PRO A 116 -8.03 -10.58 6.09
N LEU A 117 -8.25 -10.33 4.81
CA LEU A 117 -7.29 -9.63 3.96
C LEU A 117 -7.46 -8.13 4.20
N ASP A 118 -6.58 -7.54 5.01
CA ASP A 118 -6.54 -6.11 5.17
C ASP A 118 -5.81 -5.47 3.97
N SER A 119 -6.41 -4.44 3.38
CA SER A 119 -5.83 -3.74 2.22
C SER A 119 -4.67 -2.82 2.61
N THR A 120 -4.04 -3.05 3.76
CA THR A 120 -2.90 -2.29 4.30
C THR A 120 -1.68 -2.55 3.44
N ILE A 121 -1.39 -3.82 3.16
CA ILE A 121 -0.37 -4.22 2.19
C ILE A 121 -1.06 -4.51 0.86
N GLN A 122 -1.10 -3.47 0.01
CA GLN A 122 -1.67 -3.51 -1.32
C GLN A 122 -0.72 -4.21 -2.31
N ASP A 123 -0.30 -5.46 -2.05
CA ASP A 123 0.42 -6.26 -3.04
C ASP A 123 -0.46 -7.41 -3.57
N GLU A 124 -0.37 -7.65 -4.88
CA GLU A 124 -1.05 -8.72 -5.60
C GLU A 124 -0.05 -9.72 -6.16
N CYS A 125 -0.46 -10.98 -6.19
CA CYS A 125 0.27 -12.03 -6.92
C CYS A 125 0.18 -11.80 -8.44
N LEU A 126 1.31 -11.91 -9.16
CA LEU A 126 1.31 -11.80 -10.62
C LEU A 126 0.60 -12.96 -11.33
N GLY A 127 0.53 -14.14 -10.72
CA GLY A 127 -0.17 -15.31 -11.25
C GLY A 127 -1.69 -15.19 -11.19
N CYS A 128 -2.27 -15.10 -9.98
CA CYS A 128 -3.74 -15.11 -9.81
C CYS A 128 -4.39 -13.73 -9.69
N ARG A 129 -3.61 -12.67 -9.47
CA ARG A 129 -4.11 -11.28 -9.31
C ARG A 129 -5.01 -11.10 -8.10
N TRP A 130 -4.82 -11.92 -7.06
CA TRP A 130 -5.44 -11.74 -5.74
C TRP A 130 -4.46 -11.00 -4.84
N ILE A 131 -5.01 -10.26 -3.87
CA ILE A 131 -4.25 -9.63 -2.78
C ILE A 131 -3.54 -10.73 -2.00
N LEU A 132 -2.30 -10.45 -1.62
CA LEU A 132 -1.51 -11.33 -0.77
C LEU A 132 -2.01 -11.25 0.67
N CYS A 133 -2.25 -12.39 1.30
CA CYS A 133 -2.45 -12.43 2.74
C CYS A 133 -1.13 -12.23 3.46
N ASN A 134 -1.15 -11.67 4.68
CA ASN A 134 0.00 -11.65 5.57
C ASN A 134 0.65 -13.04 5.74
N CYS A 135 -0.08 -14.15 5.66
CA CYS A 135 0.53 -15.50 5.70
C CYS A 135 1.33 -15.88 4.44
N GLY A 136 1.39 -15.01 3.42
CA GLY A 136 2.01 -15.27 2.12
C GLY A 136 1.10 -15.97 1.11
N ALA A 137 -0.08 -16.46 1.50
CA ALA A 137 -0.96 -17.17 0.56
C ALA A 137 -1.70 -16.23 -0.42
N CYS A 138 -1.98 -16.74 -1.62
CA CYS A 138 -2.82 -16.13 -2.66
C CYS A 138 -3.68 -17.19 -3.37
N GLY A 139 -4.56 -16.78 -4.29
CA GLY A 139 -5.44 -17.70 -5.01
C GLY A 139 -4.79 -18.79 -5.87
N CYS A 140 -3.46 -18.78 -6.12
CA CYS A 140 -2.79 -19.78 -6.96
C CYS A 140 -2.81 -21.21 -6.37
N GLY A 141 -2.91 -21.36 -5.04
CA GLY A 141 -3.01 -22.66 -4.38
C GLY A 141 -4.45 -23.08 -4.05
N TRP A 142 -5.45 -22.37 -4.55
CA TRP A 142 -6.84 -22.65 -4.26
C TRP A 142 -7.52 -23.41 -5.41
N VAL A 143 -8.01 -24.62 -5.13
CA VAL A 143 -8.85 -25.40 -6.04
C VAL A 143 -10.30 -25.19 -5.61
N ARG A 144 -11.19 -24.77 -6.52
CA ARG A 144 -12.62 -24.75 -6.23
C ARG A 144 -13.09 -26.19 -5.96
N PRO A 145 -13.74 -26.48 -4.82
CA PRO A 145 -14.50 -27.71 -4.69
C PRO A 145 -15.55 -27.75 -5.82
N ALA A 146 -15.69 -28.92 -6.45
CA ALA A 146 -16.74 -29.18 -7.45
C ALA A 146 -18.13 -29.09 -6.82
#